data_AF-A0A9D5A5I7-F1
#
_entry.id   AF-A0A9D5A5I7-F1
#
_cell.length_a   1.000
_cell.length_b   1.000
_cell.length_c   1.000
_cell.angle_alpha   90.00
_cell.angle_beta   90.00
_cell.angle_gamma   90.00
#
_symmetry.space_group_name_H-M   'P 1'
#
loop_
_entity.id
_entity.type
_entity.pdbx_description
1 polymer ?
#
loop_
_entity_poly.entity_id
_entity_poly.type
_entity_poly.pdbx_seq_one_letter_code
_entity_poly.pdbx_strand_id
1 'polypeptide(L)'
;MATGASRKIYAASARSHARRASKSSSFHLPSGILRTTLAVLFIGFLAWAYQVIQPPPPNTCGSPGGPSITAPRIKLRDGRHLAYKEHGVPKHETWILRTTLAVLFIGFLAWAYQVIQPPPPNTCGSPGGPPITAPRIKLRDGRHLAYKEHGVPKHEAKYKIISVHGLSSCRHDAVVADTLSPDVVKDLGIYIVSFDRPGYGESDPDPNRTLKSIALDVEELADQLGLGSKFYVVGVSMGGQVVWNCLKHIPHRLAGAALLAPVINFWWPDLPANLTSEAYSQYKLRDQWAIRVAHYTPWLTYWWNTQKWFPSCSALSRSPDIFSKQDKELITKLLDDKDSYLVRQQGEYESVHRDINIGFSSWEYTPLDIQNPFPNNEGSVHLWQGDEDLLVHVTLQRYIVQNLPWIHYHELPGSGHLFPHADGVSETIIKSLLGVK
;
A
#
# COMPACT_ATOMS: atom_id res chain seq x y z
N MET A 1 -21.73 -48.16 -57.11
CA MET A 1 -22.63 -49.28 -57.43
C MET A 1 -22.09 -50.02 -58.64
N ALA A 2 -21.94 -51.35 -58.48
CA ALA A 2 -22.11 -52.41 -59.48
C ALA A 2 -21.20 -52.41 -60.74
N THR A 3 -20.14 -53.25 -60.82
CA THR A 3 -20.12 -54.65 -61.33
C THR A 3 -20.43 -54.74 -62.83
N GLY A 4 -19.50 -55.16 -63.71
CA GLY A 4 -19.18 -56.57 -64.00
C GLY A 4 -19.33 -56.78 -65.52
N ALA A 5 -18.24 -57.06 -66.26
CA ALA A 5 -17.82 -58.38 -66.74
C ALA A 5 -18.70 -59.00 -67.88
N SER A 6 -18.08 -59.28 -69.05
CA SER A 6 -18.12 -60.62 -69.72
C SER A 6 -17.48 -60.66 -71.13
N ARG A 7 -16.36 -61.38 -71.22
CA ARG A 7 -15.83 -62.35 -72.24
C ARG A 7 -16.57 -62.63 -73.58
N LYS A 8 -15.75 -62.85 -74.65
CA LYS A 8 -15.60 -64.09 -75.50
C LYS A 8 -14.59 -63.83 -76.67
N ILE A 9 -13.39 -64.46 -76.74
CA ILE A 9 -12.93 -65.71 -77.44
C ILE A 9 -13.12 -65.77 -78.96
N TYR A 10 -12.01 -65.98 -79.72
CA TYR A 10 -11.84 -66.86 -80.92
C TYR A 10 -10.31 -67.14 -81.11
N ALA A 11 -9.78 -68.37 -80.93
CA ALA A 11 -9.45 -69.43 -81.92
C ALA A 11 -8.62 -68.94 -83.14
N ALA A 12 -7.32 -69.27 -83.30
CA ALA A 12 -6.65 -70.54 -83.64
C ALA A 12 -6.07 -70.51 -85.07
N SER A 13 -4.78 -70.82 -85.26
CA SER A 13 -4.26 -71.51 -86.46
C SER A 13 -2.75 -71.77 -86.35
N ALA A 14 -2.39 -73.05 -86.37
CA ALA A 14 -1.04 -73.58 -86.44
C ALA A 14 -0.49 -73.59 -87.88
N ARG A 15 0.85 -73.62 -88.03
CA ARG A 15 1.52 -74.37 -89.10
C ARG A 15 3.00 -74.63 -88.76
N SER A 16 3.30 -75.92 -88.65
CA SER A 16 4.61 -76.55 -88.46
C SER A 16 5.32 -76.81 -89.79
N HIS A 17 6.65 -76.73 -89.86
CA HIS A 17 7.45 -77.55 -90.78
C HIS A 17 8.90 -77.79 -90.29
N ALA A 18 9.15 -79.08 -89.99
CA ALA A 18 10.30 -79.96 -90.25
C ALA A 18 11.78 -79.52 -90.05
N ARG A 19 12.48 -80.40 -89.32
CA ARG A 19 13.92 -80.52 -88.99
C ARG A 19 14.84 -80.85 -90.18
N ARG A 20 16.13 -80.51 -90.03
CA ARG A 20 17.27 -81.32 -90.52
C ARG A 20 18.41 -81.30 -89.49
N ALA A 21 18.91 -82.48 -89.12
CA ALA A 21 20.00 -82.68 -88.15
C ALA A 21 21.32 -82.96 -88.86
N SER A 22 22.43 -82.47 -88.32
CA SER A 22 23.81 -82.73 -88.74
C SER A 22 24.61 -83.31 -87.55
N LYS A 23 25.38 -84.37 -87.79
CA LYS A 23 26.07 -85.21 -86.79
C LYS A 23 27.32 -84.51 -86.22
N SER A 24 27.54 -84.65 -84.90
CA SER A 24 28.76 -84.26 -84.18
C SER A 24 29.77 -85.42 -84.09
N SER A 25 31.06 -85.11 -84.13
CA SER A 25 32.15 -85.98 -83.67
C SER A 25 32.64 -85.49 -82.30
N SER A 26 32.58 -86.33 -81.27
CA SER A 26 32.96 -85.97 -79.89
C SER A 26 34.23 -86.72 -79.46
N PHE A 27 35.26 -85.95 -79.12
CA PHE A 27 36.45 -86.39 -78.40
C PHE A 27 36.08 -86.65 -76.92
N HIS A 28 36.39 -87.84 -76.38
CA HIS A 28 36.13 -88.18 -74.97
C HIS A 28 37.39 -87.97 -74.11
N LEU A 29 37.33 -87.06 -73.12
CA LEU A 29 38.31 -86.93 -72.02
C LEU A 29 37.89 -87.77 -70.79
N PRO A 30 38.83 -88.31 -69.99
CA PRO A 30 38.51 -89.13 -68.80
C PRO A 30 37.79 -88.35 -67.70
N SER A 31 36.71 -88.91 -67.14
CA SER A 31 35.72 -88.23 -66.29
C SER A 31 36.22 -87.70 -64.92
N GLY A 32 37.36 -88.19 -64.42
CA GLY A 32 37.89 -87.82 -63.09
C GLY A 32 38.59 -86.46 -63.03
N ILE A 33 39.25 -86.05 -64.12
CA ILE A 33 40.01 -84.78 -64.18
C ILE A 33 39.04 -83.61 -64.29
N LEU A 34 37.99 -83.74 -65.12
CA LEU A 34 37.01 -82.69 -65.35
C LEU A 34 36.25 -82.27 -64.08
N ARG A 35 35.89 -83.23 -63.22
CA ARG A 35 35.19 -82.94 -61.95
C ARG A 35 36.05 -82.15 -60.97
N THR A 36 37.34 -82.49 -60.88
CA THR A 36 38.27 -81.82 -59.95
C THR A 36 38.57 -80.40 -60.40
N THR A 37 38.79 -80.19 -61.69
CA THR A 37 39.00 -78.85 -62.27
C THR A 37 37.77 -77.96 -62.09
N LEU A 38 36.56 -78.49 -62.28
CA LEU A 38 35.32 -77.74 -62.06
C LEU A 38 35.13 -77.33 -60.59
N ALA A 39 35.47 -78.20 -59.63
CA ALA A 39 35.36 -77.88 -58.20
C ALA A 39 36.34 -76.76 -57.78
N VAL A 40 37.59 -76.81 -58.26
CA VAL A 40 38.58 -75.77 -57.96
C VAL A 40 38.18 -74.42 -58.56
N LEU A 41 37.68 -74.41 -59.80
CA LEU A 41 37.17 -73.19 -60.44
C LEU A 41 35.95 -72.62 -59.71
N PHE A 42 35.07 -73.48 -59.20
CA PHE A 42 33.89 -73.05 -58.43
C PHE A 42 34.28 -72.43 -57.07
N ILE A 43 35.21 -73.03 -56.34
CA ILE A 43 35.72 -72.47 -55.07
C ILE A 43 36.45 -71.15 -55.33
N GLY A 44 37.27 -71.08 -56.39
CA GLY A 44 37.93 -69.83 -56.80
C GLY A 44 36.93 -68.73 -57.14
N PHE A 45 35.85 -69.07 -57.85
CA PHE A 45 34.76 -68.14 -58.16
C PHE A 45 34.02 -67.67 -56.92
N LEU A 46 33.73 -68.55 -55.95
CA LEU A 46 33.08 -68.17 -54.69
C LEU A 46 33.96 -67.26 -53.83
N ALA A 47 35.27 -67.52 -53.75
CA ALA A 47 36.21 -66.67 -53.01
C ALA A 47 36.34 -65.28 -53.65
N TRP A 48 36.42 -65.24 -54.99
CA TRP A 48 36.42 -63.98 -55.73
C TRP A 48 35.09 -63.22 -55.55
N ALA A 49 33.95 -63.89 -55.71
CA ALA A 49 32.64 -63.29 -55.50
C ALA A 49 32.49 -62.75 -54.08
N TYR A 50 32.96 -63.48 -53.05
CA TYR A 50 32.94 -63.04 -51.66
C TYR A 50 33.77 -61.76 -51.43
N GLN A 51 34.93 -61.63 -52.07
CA GLN A 51 35.75 -60.42 -51.97
C GLN A 51 35.13 -59.23 -52.72
N VAL A 52 34.53 -59.45 -53.89
CA VAL A 52 33.91 -58.38 -54.70
C VAL A 52 32.65 -57.82 -54.06
N ILE A 53 31.92 -58.63 -53.26
CA ILE A 53 30.74 -58.16 -52.52
C ILE A 53 31.07 -57.54 -51.16
N GLN A 54 32.32 -57.56 -50.69
CA GLN A 54 32.67 -56.84 -49.47
C GLN A 54 32.62 -55.33 -49.74
N PRO A 55 31.91 -54.55 -48.91
CA PRO A 55 31.99 -53.11 -49.02
C PRO A 55 33.43 -52.64 -48.77
N PRO A 56 33.90 -51.58 -49.47
CA PRO A 56 35.21 -51.02 -49.20
C PRO A 56 35.30 -50.56 -47.73
N PRO A 57 36.49 -50.64 -47.11
CA PRO A 57 36.67 -50.19 -45.73
C PRO A 57 36.24 -48.72 -45.61
N PRO A 58 35.50 -48.35 -44.55
CA PRO A 58 34.97 -47.00 -44.40
C PRO A 58 36.11 -46.00 -44.21
N ASN A 59 36.03 -44.86 -44.90
CA ASN A 59 36.97 -43.76 -44.75
C ASN A 59 36.79 -43.08 -43.38
N THR A 60 37.65 -43.40 -42.43
CA THR A 60 37.61 -42.79 -41.09
C THR A 60 38.12 -41.35 -41.13
N CYS A 61 37.31 -40.38 -40.69
CA CYS A 61 37.76 -38.99 -40.60
C CYS A 61 38.99 -38.86 -39.67
N GLY A 62 40.09 -38.32 -40.18
CA GLY A 62 41.36 -38.14 -39.47
C GLY A 62 42.39 -39.26 -39.65
N SER A 63 42.08 -40.32 -40.41
CA SER A 63 43.08 -41.32 -40.82
C SER A 63 43.89 -40.86 -42.04
N PRO A 64 45.08 -41.44 -42.30
CA PRO A 64 45.81 -41.18 -43.54
C PRO A 64 44.93 -41.48 -44.77
N GLY A 65 44.70 -40.48 -45.63
CA GLY A 65 43.82 -40.58 -46.80
C GLY A 65 42.31 -40.42 -46.53
N GLY A 66 41.90 -40.27 -45.26
CA GLY A 66 40.51 -40.01 -44.88
C GLY A 66 40.16 -38.51 -44.84
N PRO A 67 38.87 -38.15 -44.73
CA PRO A 67 38.44 -36.75 -44.63
C PRO A 67 39.01 -36.04 -43.40
N SER A 68 39.38 -34.76 -43.54
CA SER A 68 39.88 -33.93 -42.44
C SER A 68 38.84 -33.72 -41.33
N ILE A 69 39.29 -33.61 -40.09
CA ILE A 69 38.41 -33.27 -38.95
C ILE A 69 38.19 -31.76 -38.95
N THR A 70 36.93 -31.33 -39.11
CA THR A 70 36.54 -29.92 -39.23
C THR A 70 35.74 -29.38 -38.04
N ALA A 71 35.44 -30.22 -37.04
CA ALA A 71 34.65 -29.87 -35.87
C ALA A 71 35.19 -30.52 -34.59
N PRO A 72 34.98 -29.93 -33.41
CA PRO A 72 35.31 -30.53 -32.11
C PRO A 72 34.68 -31.92 -31.94
N ARG A 73 35.39 -32.82 -31.27
CA ARG A 73 34.96 -34.19 -31.02
C ARG A 73 35.19 -34.59 -29.57
N ILE A 74 34.28 -35.39 -29.02
CA ILE A 74 34.45 -36.04 -27.72
C ILE A 74 34.66 -37.55 -27.95
N LYS A 75 35.66 -38.12 -27.28
CA LYS A 75 35.93 -39.56 -27.31
C LYS A 75 34.99 -40.29 -26.34
N LEU A 76 34.24 -41.25 -26.86
CA LEU A 76 33.34 -42.12 -26.11
C LEU A 76 34.12 -43.26 -25.44
N ARG A 77 33.52 -43.88 -24.42
CA ARG A 77 34.15 -44.98 -23.65
C ARG A 77 34.49 -46.21 -24.52
N ASP A 78 33.78 -46.41 -25.63
CA ASP A 78 34.01 -47.48 -26.59
C ASP A 78 35.04 -47.11 -27.69
N GLY A 79 35.70 -45.96 -27.57
CA GLY A 79 36.72 -45.50 -28.51
C GLY A 79 36.21 -44.72 -29.72
N ARG A 80 34.89 -44.63 -29.92
CA ARG A 80 34.28 -43.81 -30.98
C ARG A 80 34.42 -42.32 -30.69
N HIS A 81 34.32 -41.48 -31.73
CA HIS A 81 34.36 -40.02 -31.59
C HIS A 81 33.04 -39.41 -32.06
N LEU A 82 32.40 -38.62 -31.20
CA LEU A 82 31.19 -37.88 -31.55
C LEU A 82 31.58 -36.43 -31.87
N ALA A 83 31.31 -35.98 -33.09
CA ALA A 83 31.47 -34.57 -33.45
C ALA A 83 30.29 -33.77 -32.91
N TYR A 84 30.56 -32.58 -32.38
CA TYR A 84 29.53 -31.69 -31.86
C TYR A 84 29.78 -30.25 -32.27
N LYS A 85 28.72 -29.44 -32.21
CA LYS A 85 28.77 -27.99 -32.39
C LYS A 85 28.01 -27.38 -31.22
N GLU A 86 28.72 -26.65 -30.37
CA GLU A 86 28.09 -25.93 -29.26
C GLU A 86 27.29 -24.74 -29.82
N HIS A 87 26.01 -24.67 -29.43
CA HIS A 87 25.14 -23.54 -29.70
C HIS A 87 24.64 -23.01 -28.34
N GLY A 88 25.15 -21.87 -27.89
CA GLY A 88 24.76 -21.24 -26.62
C GLY A 88 25.67 -20.07 -26.23
N VAL A 89 25.19 -19.19 -25.37
CA VAL A 89 25.99 -18.11 -24.75
C VAL A 89 26.99 -18.75 -23.77
N PRO A 90 28.28 -18.36 -23.74
CA PRO A 90 29.26 -18.88 -22.80
C PRO A 90 28.73 -18.86 -21.36
N LYS A 91 28.92 -19.96 -20.61
CA LYS A 91 28.47 -20.07 -19.20
C LYS A 91 28.97 -18.90 -18.33
N HIS A 92 30.18 -18.40 -18.64
CA HIS A 92 30.79 -17.25 -17.98
C HIS A 92 30.00 -15.95 -18.20
N GLU A 93 29.57 -15.67 -19.44
CA GLU A 93 28.75 -14.49 -19.76
C GLU A 93 27.36 -14.55 -19.11
N THR A 94 26.77 -15.75 -19.06
CA THR A 94 25.48 -15.97 -18.38
C THR A 94 25.59 -15.76 -16.86
N TRP A 95 26.70 -16.19 -16.26
CA TRP A 95 26.98 -15.98 -14.85
C TRP A 95 27.22 -14.50 -14.51
N ILE A 96 27.98 -13.77 -15.33
CA ILE A 96 28.18 -12.32 -15.18
C ILE A 96 26.85 -11.60 -15.28
N LEU A 97 26.03 -11.86 -16.32
CA LEU A 97 24.75 -11.18 -16.49
C LEU A 97 23.81 -11.42 -15.29
N ARG A 98 23.69 -12.67 -14.83
CA ARG A 98 22.88 -13.01 -13.64
C ARG A 98 23.38 -12.32 -12.38
N THR A 99 24.69 -12.28 -12.18
CA THR A 99 25.30 -11.63 -11.02
C THR A 99 25.09 -10.12 -11.07
N THR A 100 25.29 -9.48 -12.22
CA THR A 100 25.03 -8.05 -12.42
C THR A 100 23.55 -7.72 -12.16
N LEU A 101 22.62 -8.50 -12.71
CA LEU A 101 21.19 -8.31 -12.45
C LEU A 101 20.85 -8.47 -10.97
N ALA A 102 21.44 -9.45 -10.28
CA ALA A 102 21.24 -9.64 -8.85
C ALA A 102 21.80 -8.46 -8.02
N VAL A 103 22.99 -7.96 -8.35
CA VAL A 103 23.58 -6.79 -7.69
C VAL A 103 22.76 -5.53 -7.93
N LEU A 104 22.31 -5.29 -9.17
CA LEU A 104 21.43 -4.17 -9.49
C LEU A 104 20.10 -4.28 -8.76
N PHE A 105 19.53 -5.48 -8.65
CA PHE A 105 18.31 -5.72 -7.91
C PHE A 105 18.49 -5.46 -6.41
N ILE A 106 19.57 -5.96 -5.80
CA ILE A 106 19.89 -5.69 -4.39
C ILE A 106 20.14 -4.19 -4.17
N GLY A 107 20.87 -3.53 -5.07
CA GLY A 107 21.09 -2.09 -5.02
C GLY A 107 19.80 -1.31 -5.13
N PHE A 108 18.89 -1.72 -6.02
CA PHE A 108 17.55 -1.15 -6.13
C PHE A 108 16.72 -1.37 -4.87
N LEU A 109 16.75 -2.57 -4.27
CA LEU A 109 16.04 -2.85 -3.01
C LEU A 109 16.59 -2.03 -1.84
N ALA A 110 17.91 -1.87 -1.75
CA ALA A 110 18.54 -1.05 -0.72
C ALA A 110 18.19 0.44 -0.89
N TRP A 111 18.21 0.94 -2.12
CA TRP A 111 17.76 2.30 -2.45
C TRP A 111 16.27 2.47 -2.15
N ALA A 112 15.42 1.54 -2.59
CA ALA A 112 14.00 1.54 -2.33
C ALA A 112 13.71 1.55 -0.82
N TYR A 113 14.42 0.72 -0.05
CA TYR A 113 14.33 0.71 1.41
C TYR A 113 14.74 2.06 2.01
N GLN A 114 15.83 2.67 1.55
CA GLN A 114 16.27 3.97 2.06
C GLN A 114 15.26 5.09 1.79
N VAL A 115 14.65 5.14 0.60
CA VAL A 115 13.70 6.22 0.27
C VAL A 115 12.34 6.07 0.95
N ILE A 116 11.96 4.85 1.37
CA ILE A 116 10.73 4.62 2.13
C ILE A 116 10.87 4.93 3.62
N GLN A 117 12.08 4.89 4.16
CA GLN A 117 12.29 5.19 5.57
C GLN A 117 12.12 6.68 5.83
N PRO A 118 11.30 7.08 6.81
CA PRO A 118 11.28 8.45 7.28
C PRO A 118 12.63 8.80 7.94
N PRO A 119 13.01 10.10 7.94
CA PRO A 119 14.16 10.55 8.71
C PRO A 119 13.93 10.29 10.20
N PRO A 120 15.00 10.15 11.01
CA PRO A 120 14.88 10.06 12.45
C PRO A 120 14.07 11.22 13.05
N PRO A 121 13.29 10.99 14.12
CA PRO A 121 12.55 12.04 14.81
C PRO A 121 13.45 13.18 15.25
N ASN A 122 13.02 14.42 15.01
CA ASN A 122 13.71 15.62 15.49
C ASN A 122 13.15 16.05 16.85
N THR A 123 13.28 15.18 17.86
CA THR A 123 12.61 15.35 19.16
C THR A 123 13.03 16.65 19.86
N CYS A 124 12.06 17.42 20.34
CA CYS A 124 12.30 18.66 21.07
C CYS A 124 13.16 18.43 22.32
N GLY A 125 14.19 19.25 22.51
CA GLY A 125 15.13 19.15 23.64
C GLY A 125 16.24 18.12 23.50
N SER A 126 16.26 17.33 22.43
CA SER A 126 17.40 16.44 22.12
C SER A 126 18.61 17.23 21.58
N PRO A 127 19.86 16.71 21.66
CA PRO A 127 21.01 17.38 21.06
C PRO A 127 20.81 17.65 19.56
N GLY A 128 20.76 18.93 19.18
CA GLY A 128 20.50 19.36 17.80
C GLY A 128 19.01 19.43 17.41
N GLY A 129 18.11 19.07 18.31
CA GLY A 129 16.66 19.18 18.11
C GLY A 129 16.10 20.57 18.42
N PRO A 130 14.80 20.81 18.13
CA PRO A 130 14.15 22.09 18.40
C PRO A 130 14.12 22.38 19.90
N PRO A 131 14.16 23.67 20.31
CA PRO A 131 14.11 24.04 21.71
C PRO A 131 12.74 23.72 22.32
N ILE A 132 12.72 23.50 23.63
CA ILE A 132 11.50 23.46 24.42
C ILE A 132 11.30 24.84 25.02
N THR A 133 10.17 25.45 24.72
CA THR A 133 9.76 26.78 25.19
C THR A 133 8.38 26.77 25.86
N ALA A 134 7.56 25.74 25.59
CA ALA A 134 6.23 25.60 26.14
C ALA A 134 6.24 25.07 27.59
N PRO A 135 5.23 25.43 28.40
CA PRO A 135 4.84 24.64 29.54
C PRO A 135 4.52 23.21 29.11
N ARG A 136 4.99 22.23 29.89
CA ARG A 136 4.72 20.81 29.63
C ARG A 136 4.40 20.06 30.92
N ILE A 137 3.49 19.10 30.84
CA ILE A 137 3.31 18.09 31.88
C ILE A 137 4.06 16.82 31.51
N LYS A 138 4.43 16.03 32.52
CA LYS A 138 5.03 14.71 32.33
C LYS A 138 3.99 13.62 32.56
N LEU A 139 3.78 12.78 31.56
CA LEU A 139 2.93 11.61 31.61
C LEU A 139 3.59 10.48 32.41
N ARG A 140 2.78 9.50 32.83
CA ARG A 140 3.24 8.33 33.62
C ARG A 140 4.26 7.47 32.88
N ASP A 141 4.19 7.42 31.56
CA ASP A 141 5.14 6.69 30.72
C ASP A 141 6.45 7.45 30.46
N GLY A 142 6.56 8.68 30.98
CA GLY A 142 7.74 9.53 30.88
C GLY A 142 7.73 10.54 29.74
N ARG A 143 6.79 10.44 28.79
CA ARG A 143 6.59 11.45 27.73
C ARG A 143 6.10 12.77 28.32
N HIS A 144 6.29 13.86 27.58
CA HIS A 144 5.78 15.18 27.91
C HIS A 144 4.72 15.64 26.93
N LEU A 145 3.66 16.28 27.44
CA LEU A 145 2.70 17.00 26.62
C LEU A 145 2.87 18.50 26.81
N ALA A 146 3.15 19.20 25.72
CA ALA A 146 3.16 20.65 25.67
C ALA A 146 1.74 21.19 25.55
N TYR A 147 1.44 22.24 26.31
CA TYR A 147 0.10 22.80 26.38
C TYR A 147 0.10 24.32 26.46
N LYS A 148 -1.08 24.91 26.22
CA LYS A 148 -1.35 26.34 26.33
C LYS A 148 -2.67 26.53 27.07
N GLU A 149 -2.66 27.44 28.03
CA GLU A 149 -3.84 27.81 28.82
C GLU A 149 -4.47 29.06 28.24
N HIS A 150 -5.81 29.11 28.24
CA HIS A 150 -6.61 30.22 27.72
C HIS A 150 -7.80 30.49 28.65
N GLY A 151 -8.32 31.72 28.58
CA GLY A 151 -9.49 32.16 29.34
C GLY A 151 -9.19 32.58 30.76
N VAL A 152 -10.16 32.42 31.67
CA VAL A 152 -10.00 32.87 33.08
C VAL A 152 -9.01 31.99 33.83
N PRO A 153 -8.37 32.48 34.91
CA PRO A 153 -7.50 31.65 35.74
C PRO A 153 -8.22 30.37 36.21
N LYS A 154 -7.53 29.22 36.12
CA LYS A 154 -8.09 27.89 36.46
C LYS A 154 -8.80 27.81 37.82
N HIS A 155 -8.36 28.58 38.82
CA HIS A 155 -8.95 28.57 40.16
C HIS A 155 -10.26 29.37 40.26
N GLU A 156 -10.53 30.25 39.31
CA GLU A 156 -11.79 31.00 39.15
C GLU A 156 -12.76 30.30 38.18
N ALA A 157 -12.26 29.34 37.41
CA ALA A 157 -13.00 28.69 36.34
C ALA A 157 -14.15 27.81 36.85
N LYS A 158 -15.34 28.04 36.31
CA LYS A 158 -16.52 27.18 36.47
C LYS A 158 -16.51 26.01 35.49
N TYR A 159 -16.10 26.28 34.25
CA TYR A 159 -16.04 25.27 33.19
C TYR A 159 -14.60 25.11 32.71
N LYS A 160 -14.14 23.87 32.63
CA LYS A 160 -12.79 23.52 32.20
C LYS A 160 -12.86 22.63 30.98
N ILE A 161 -12.22 23.06 29.91
CA ILE A 161 -12.37 22.48 28.58
C ILE A 161 -10.98 22.10 28.05
N ILE A 162 -10.83 20.88 27.55
CA ILE A 162 -9.67 20.48 26.76
C ILE A 162 -10.02 20.64 25.28
N SER A 163 -9.26 21.47 24.56
CA SER A 163 -9.38 21.66 23.12
C SER A 163 -8.34 20.84 22.38
N VAL A 164 -8.80 20.02 21.43
CA VAL A 164 -7.98 19.10 20.65
C VAL A 164 -7.92 19.57 19.20
N HIS A 165 -6.71 19.92 18.75
CA HIS A 165 -6.47 20.46 17.42
C HIS A 165 -6.58 19.41 16.31
N GLY A 166 -6.83 19.88 15.08
CA GLY A 166 -6.92 19.06 13.87
C GLY A 166 -5.56 18.64 13.28
N LEU A 167 -5.60 18.14 12.04
CA LEU A 167 -4.41 17.77 11.28
C LEU A 167 -3.61 19.02 10.90
N SER A 168 -2.27 18.93 10.95
CA SER A 168 -1.37 20.04 10.57
C SER A 168 -1.59 21.35 11.36
N SER A 169 -1.91 21.21 12.64
CA SER A 169 -2.20 22.25 13.62
C SER A 169 -1.50 21.93 14.95
N CYS A 170 -1.53 22.83 15.93
CA CYS A 170 -0.86 22.68 17.22
C CYS A 170 -1.64 23.34 18.38
N ARG A 171 -1.07 23.36 19.58
CA ARG A 171 -1.64 24.00 20.78
C ARG A 171 -1.99 25.47 20.59
N HIS A 172 -1.41 26.16 19.62
CA HIS A 172 -1.69 27.58 19.38
C HIS A 172 -2.98 27.82 18.59
N ASP A 173 -3.49 26.81 17.89
CA ASP A 173 -4.64 26.93 16.98
C ASP A 173 -5.94 26.45 17.66
N ALA A 174 -6.17 26.90 18.88
CA ALA A 174 -7.32 26.49 19.66
C ALA A 174 -8.56 27.30 19.24
N VAL A 175 -9.16 26.97 18.09
CA VAL A 175 -10.20 27.80 17.44
C VAL A 175 -11.31 28.26 18.40
N VAL A 176 -11.78 27.39 19.29
CA VAL A 176 -12.82 27.75 20.27
C VAL A 176 -12.32 28.71 21.34
N ALA A 177 -11.03 28.71 21.68
CA ALA A 177 -10.44 29.71 22.56
C ALA A 177 -10.18 31.03 21.81
N ASP A 178 -9.69 30.95 20.57
CA ASP A 178 -9.24 32.13 19.80
C ASP A 178 -10.40 33.00 19.30
N THR A 179 -11.59 32.42 19.12
CA THR A 179 -12.76 33.10 18.54
C THR A 179 -13.91 33.35 19.54
N LEU A 180 -13.80 32.83 20.76
CA LEU A 180 -14.75 33.16 21.83
C LEU A 180 -14.57 34.62 22.26
N SER A 181 -15.68 35.32 22.51
CA SER A 181 -15.59 36.69 23.03
C SER A 181 -15.02 36.69 24.46
N PRO A 182 -14.14 37.64 24.82
CA PRO A 182 -13.60 37.75 26.17
C PRO A 182 -14.69 37.90 27.25
N ASP A 183 -15.79 38.58 26.92
CA ASP A 183 -16.93 38.77 27.83
C ASP A 183 -17.61 37.43 28.13
N VAL A 184 -17.87 36.59 27.12
CA VAL A 184 -18.45 35.26 27.32
C VAL A 184 -17.52 34.36 28.13
N VAL A 185 -16.22 34.40 27.85
CA VAL A 185 -15.22 33.64 28.60
C VAL A 185 -15.23 34.02 30.08
N LYS A 186 -15.29 35.31 30.38
CA LYS A 186 -15.31 35.83 31.74
C LYS A 186 -16.64 35.54 32.45
N ASP A 187 -17.77 35.84 31.81
CA ASP A 187 -19.11 35.72 32.39
C ASP A 187 -19.48 34.27 32.70
N LEU A 188 -19.06 33.34 31.84
CA LEU A 188 -19.27 31.90 32.06
C LEU A 188 -18.17 31.27 32.93
N GLY A 189 -17.06 31.97 33.18
CA GLY A 189 -15.91 31.44 33.91
C GLY A 189 -15.26 30.26 33.18
N ILE A 190 -14.94 30.43 31.89
CA ILE A 190 -14.40 29.39 31.03
C ILE A 190 -12.86 29.40 31.07
N TYR A 191 -12.31 28.22 31.32
CA TYR A 191 -10.89 27.92 31.18
C TYR A 191 -10.71 26.84 30.10
N ILE A 192 -9.84 27.10 29.13
CA ILE A 192 -9.55 26.18 28.03
C ILE A 192 -8.07 25.82 28.06
N VAL A 193 -7.76 24.55 27.91
CA VAL A 193 -6.39 24.06 27.66
C VAL A 193 -6.34 23.42 26.30
N SER A 194 -5.46 23.90 25.43
CA SER A 194 -5.06 23.19 24.22
C SER A 194 -3.71 22.56 24.41
N PHE A 195 -3.45 21.44 23.73
CA PHE A 195 -2.18 20.72 23.84
C PHE A 195 -1.71 20.23 22.49
N ASP A 196 -0.40 20.10 22.33
CA ASP A 196 0.18 19.48 21.15
C ASP A 196 -0.04 17.97 21.26
N ARG A 197 -0.68 17.37 20.26
CA ARG A 197 -0.83 15.91 20.20
C ARG A 197 0.54 15.22 20.05
N PRO A 198 0.70 13.93 20.40
CA PRO A 198 1.99 13.26 20.32
C PRO A 198 2.64 13.40 18.93
N GLY A 199 3.88 13.88 18.91
CA GLY A 199 4.66 14.14 17.68
C GLY A 199 4.43 15.49 17.02
N TYR A 200 3.47 16.30 17.52
CA TYR A 200 3.26 17.68 17.10
C TYR A 200 3.95 18.65 18.05
N GLY A 201 4.28 19.84 17.53
CA GLY A 201 4.74 20.95 18.35
C GLY A 201 5.88 20.53 19.27
N GLU A 202 5.70 20.69 20.58
CA GLU A 202 6.72 20.39 21.59
C GLU A 202 6.35 19.19 22.51
N SER A 203 5.30 18.45 22.16
CA SER A 203 4.95 17.19 22.82
C SER A 203 5.82 16.04 22.34
N ASP A 204 6.27 15.20 23.25
CA ASP A 204 7.07 14.04 22.90
C ASP A 204 6.27 13.09 21.95
N PRO A 205 6.91 12.47 20.95
CA PRO A 205 6.27 11.45 20.13
C PRO A 205 5.83 10.25 20.96
N ASP A 206 4.73 9.61 20.56
CA ASP A 206 4.31 8.31 21.11
C ASP A 206 4.65 7.20 20.10
N PRO A 207 5.76 6.46 20.28
CA PRO A 207 6.13 5.39 19.37
C PRO A 207 5.14 4.21 19.42
N ASN A 208 4.38 4.06 20.51
CA ASN A 208 3.42 2.99 20.74
C ASN A 208 1.97 3.51 20.67
N ARG A 209 1.74 4.60 19.92
CA ARG A 209 0.45 5.29 19.88
C ARG A 209 -0.68 4.36 19.48
N THR A 210 -1.73 4.37 20.31
CA THR A 210 -2.98 3.64 20.08
C THR A 210 -4.16 4.60 20.22
N LEU A 211 -5.33 4.13 19.82
CA LEU A 211 -6.61 4.82 20.04
C LEU A 211 -6.85 5.09 21.53
N LYS A 212 -6.55 4.10 22.37
CA LYS A 212 -6.66 4.22 23.82
C LYS A 212 -5.61 5.14 24.42
N SER A 213 -4.34 5.10 23.96
CA SER A 213 -3.27 5.88 24.60
C SER A 213 -3.55 7.38 24.54
N ILE A 214 -4.05 7.91 23.41
CA ILE A 214 -4.35 9.34 23.31
C ILE A 214 -5.51 9.78 24.22
N ALA A 215 -6.48 8.91 24.51
CA ALA A 215 -7.53 9.22 25.49
C ALA A 215 -6.97 9.26 26.92
N LEU A 216 -6.06 8.34 27.25
CA LEU A 216 -5.37 8.33 28.55
C LEU A 216 -4.44 9.54 28.69
N ASP A 217 -3.77 9.96 27.61
CA ASP A 217 -2.98 11.20 27.58
C ASP A 217 -3.84 12.43 27.94
N VAL A 218 -5.07 12.50 27.42
CA VAL A 218 -6.03 13.58 27.75
C VAL A 218 -6.49 13.49 29.21
N GLU A 219 -6.74 12.29 29.73
CA GLU A 219 -7.07 12.07 31.15
C GLU A 219 -5.92 12.52 32.07
N GLU A 220 -4.69 12.11 31.77
CA GLU A 220 -3.50 12.46 32.54
C GLU A 220 -3.19 13.96 32.47
N LEU A 221 -3.38 14.59 31.29
CA LEU A 221 -3.29 16.04 31.15
C LEU A 221 -4.27 16.75 32.09
N ALA A 222 -5.53 16.28 32.15
CA ALA A 222 -6.54 16.84 33.03
C ALA A 222 -6.17 16.67 34.51
N ASP A 223 -5.63 15.51 34.90
CA ASP A 223 -5.21 15.22 36.27
C ASP A 223 -4.02 16.07 36.70
N GLN A 224 -2.96 16.12 35.89
CA GLN A 224 -1.74 16.89 36.18
C GLN A 224 -2.03 18.39 36.26
N LEU A 225 -2.97 18.89 35.46
CA LEU A 225 -3.40 20.28 35.52
C LEU A 225 -4.46 20.53 36.61
N GLY A 226 -4.98 19.51 37.30
CA GLY A 226 -5.98 19.69 38.35
C GLY A 226 -7.31 20.22 37.81
N LEU A 227 -7.77 19.69 36.68
CA LEU A 227 -9.06 20.10 36.10
C LEU A 227 -10.25 19.58 36.93
N GLY A 228 -10.03 18.56 37.76
CA GLY A 228 -11.05 17.99 38.63
C GLY A 228 -11.51 16.62 38.13
N SER A 229 -12.57 16.11 38.75
CA SER A 229 -13.09 14.76 38.44
C SER A 229 -13.64 14.65 37.02
N LYS A 230 -14.28 15.71 36.52
CA LYS A 230 -14.83 15.79 35.16
C LYS A 230 -14.45 17.10 34.46
N PHE A 231 -14.30 17.03 33.15
CA PHE A 231 -14.00 18.17 32.27
C PHE A 231 -14.72 18.02 30.92
N TYR A 232 -14.79 19.11 30.15
CA TYR A 232 -15.34 19.08 28.79
C TYR A 232 -14.24 18.84 27.77
N VAL A 233 -14.55 18.19 26.66
CA VAL A 233 -13.60 18.03 25.55
C VAL A 233 -14.20 18.53 24.24
N VAL A 234 -13.42 19.30 23.48
CA VAL A 234 -13.79 19.79 22.15
C VAL A 234 -12.72 19.38 21.16
N GLY A 235 -13.10 18.69 20.09
CA GLY A 235 -12.15 18.22 19.07
C GLY A 235 -12.56 18.66 17.68
N VAL A 236 -11.60 19.23 16.94
CA VAL A 236 -11.82 19.71 15.57
C VAL A 236 -11.17 18.77 14.58
N SER A 237 -11.89 18.35 13.54
CA SER A 237 -11.34 17.54 12.46
C SER A 237 -10.71 16.25 13.00
N MET A 238 -9.39 16.07 12.83
CA MET A 238 -8.65 14.95 13.41
C MET A 238 -8.73 14.92 14.95
N GLY A 239 -8.89 16.07 15.61
CA GLY A 239 -9.17 16.15 17.05
C GLY A 239 -10.51 15.51 17.43
N GLY A 240 -11.47 15.44 16.50
CA GLY A 240 -12.72 14.71 16.70
C GLY A 240 -12.51 13.19 16.88
N GLN A 241 -11.50 12.61 16.23
CA GLN A 241 -11.13 11.21 16.47
C GLN A 241 -10.61 10.99 17.89
N VAL A 242 -9.87 11.96 18.45
CA VAL A 242 -9.47 11.93 19.86
C VAL A 242 -10.69 12.00 20.77
N VAL A 243 -11.69 12.83 20.44
CA VAL A 243 -12.95 12.88 21.20
C VAL A 243 -13.70 11.55 21.17
N TRP A 244 -13.78 10.86 20.03
CA TRP A 244 -14.33 9.50 19.97
C TRP A 244 -13.60 8.54 20.93
N ASN A 245 -12.27 8.61 20.96
CA ASN A 245 -11.45 7.82 21.89
C ASN A 245 -11.71 8.19 23.36
N CYS A 246 -11.89 9.49 23.67
CA CYS A 246 -12.25 9.92 25.01
C CYS A 246 -13.62 9.38 25.43
N LEU A 247 -14.62 9.47 24.55
CA LEU A 247 -15.96 8.92 24.77
C LEU A 247 -15.94 7.41 25.00
N LYS A 248 -15.07 6.69 24.29
CA LYS A 248 -14.93 5.23 24.44
C LYS A 248 -14.20 4.83 25.71
N HIS A 249 -13.10 5.49 26.05
CA HIS A 249 -12.15 4.97 27.04
C HIS A 249 -12.16 5.69 28.38
N ILE A 250 -12.57 6.96 28.41
CA ILE A 250 -12.65 7.77 29.64
C ILE A 250 -13.99 8.49 29.82
N PRO A 251 -15.16 7.88 29.47
CA PRO A 251 -16.44 8.57 29.58
C PRO A 251 -16.75 9.06 31.00
N HIS A 252 -16.24 8.37 32.03
CA HIS A 252 -16.38 8.76 33.44
C HIS A 252 -15.72 10.11 33.78
N ARG A 253 -14.77 10.56 32.95
CA ARG A 253 -14.06 11.85 33.11
C ARG A 253 -14.70 12.99 32.35
N LEU A 254 -15.73 12.74 31.53
CA LEU A 254 -16.33 13.77 30.70
C LEU A 254 -17.54 14.40 31.39
N ALA A 255 -17.61 15.73 31.34
CA ALA A 255 -18.79 16.52 31.66
C ALA A 255 -19.64 16.83 30.40
N GLY A 256 -19.01 16.75 29.23
CA GLY A 256 -19.64 16.91 27.92
C GLY A 256 -18.58 16.85 26.82
N ALA A 257 -19.01 16.60 25.58
CA ALA A 257 -18.10 16.54 24.44
C ALA A 257 -18.67 17.27 23.21
N ALA A 258 -17.81 17.95 22.46
CA ALA A 258 -18.16 18.49 21.15
C ALA A 258 -17.19 18.01 20.07
N LEU A 259 -17.73 17.48 18.98
CA LEU A 259 -17.00 17.12 17.78
C LEU A 259 -17.32 18.13 16.67
N LEU A 260 -16.30 18.78 16.13
CA LEU A 260 -16.45 19.79 15.07
C LEU A 260 -15.84 19.23 13.78
N ALA A 261 -16.67 18.95 12.78
CA ALA A 261 -16.30 18.27 11.53
C ALA A 261 -15.36 17.05 11.71
N PRO A 262 -15.71 16.05 12.55
CA PRO A 262 -14.76 15.01 12.94
C PRO A 262 -14.35 14.11 11.77
N VAL A 263 -13.04 13.87 11.57
CA VAL A 263 -12.56 13.00 10.47
C VAL A 263 -13.16 11.59 10.56
N ILE A 264 -13.62 11.06 9.43
CA ILE A 264 -14.22 9.72 9.32
C ILE A 264 -13.23 8.72 8.74
N ASN A 265 -13.26 7.50 9.30
CA ASN A 265 -12.57 6.35 8.75
C ASN A 265 -13.53 5.51 7.88
N PHE A 266 -13.24 5.42 6.58
CA PHE A 266 -14.08 4.69 5.61
C PHE A 266 -14.11 3.18 5.80
N TRP A 267 -13.22 2.63 6.64
CA TRP A 267 -13.09 1.21 6.92
C TRP A 267 -13.71 0.77 8.24
N TRP A 268 -14.48 1.64 8.91
CA TRP A 268 -15.29 1.20 10.04
C TRP A 268 -16.33 0.16 9.57
N PRO A 269 -16.30 -1.08 10.09
CA PRO A 269 -17.06 -2.21 9.54
C PRO A 269 -18.58 -2.03 9.62
N ASP A 270 -19.07 -1.23 10.58
CA ASP A 270 -20.50 -1.00 10.79
C ASP A 270 -21.09 0.08 9.87
N LEU A 271 -20.26 0.75 9.06
CA LEU A 271 -20.74 1.70 8.07
C LEU A 271 -21.18 0.98 6.77
N PRO A 272 -22.33 1.33 6.19
CA PRO A 272 -22.79 0.72 4.94
C PRO A 272 -21.81 0.95 3.79
N ALA A 273 -21.42 -0.14 3.13
CA ALA A 273 -20.40 -0.12 2.07
C ALA A 273 -20.76 0.80 0.88
N ASN A 274 -22.05 0.97 0.58
CA ASN A 274 -22.50 1.90 -0.46
C ASN A 274 -22.27 3.35 -0.04
N LEU A 275 -22.57 3.71 1.22
CA LEU A 275 -22.37 5.07 1.73
C LEU A 275 -20.88 5.39 1.87
N THR A 276 -20.08 4.44 2.34
CA THR A 276 -18.63 4.66 2.44
C THR A 276 -18.00 4.82 1.06
N SER A 277 -18.41 4.00 0.09
CA SER A 277 -17.94 4.13 -1.30
C SER A 277 -18.35 5.46 -1.94
N GLU A 278 -19.60 5.89 -1.73
CA GLU A 278 -20.10 7.17 -2.22
C GLU A 278 -19.31 8.33 -1.62
N ALA A 279 -19.21 8.41 -0.29
CA ALA A 279 -18.49 9.48 0.41
C ALA A 279 -17.00 9.49 0.01
N TYR A 280 -16.36 8.32 -0.06
CA TYR A 280 -14.97 8.18 -0.47
C TYR A 280 -14.73 8.63 -1.93
N SER A 281 -15.68 8.36 -2.83
CA SER A 281 -15.57 8.73 -4.25
C SER A 281 -15.58 10.24 -4.50
N GLN A 282 -16.09 11.03 -3.55
CA GLN A 282 -16.14 12.49 -3.62
C GLN A 282 -14.76 13.13 -3.40
N TYR A 283 -13.83 12.42 -2.75
CA TYR A 283 -12.46 12.90 -2.54
C TYR A 283 -11.68 12.93 -3.86
N LYS A 284 -10.69 13.81 -3.96
CA LYS A 284 -9.77 13.82 -5.10
C LYS A 284 -9.01 12.50 -5.18
N LEU A 285 -8.68 12.06 -6.40
CA LEU A 285 -7.99 10.78 -6.64
C LEU A 285 -6.68 10.65 -5.83
N ARG A 286 -5.93 11.75 -5.65
CA ARG A 286 -4.70 11.76 -4.83
C ARG A 286 -4.97 11.49 -3.34
N ASP A 287 -6.10 11.98 -2.82
CA ASP A 287 -6.49 11.83 -1.41
C ASP A 287 -7.02 10.43 -1.16
N GLN A 288 -7.84 9.93 -2.07
CA GLN A 288 -8.25 8.54 -2.12
C GLN A 288 -7.03 7.60 -1.99
N TRP A 289 -6.04 7.75 -2.87
CA TRP A 289 -4.84 6.91 -2.80
C TRP A 289 -4.01 7.13 -1.53
N ALA A 290 -3.82 8.38 -1.08
CA ALA A 290 -3.06 8.65 0.14
C ALA A 290 -3.69 7.99 1.37
N ILE A 291 -5.02 8.04 1.48
CA ILE A 291 -5.78 7.41 2.56
C ILE A 291 -5.73 5.88 2.45
N ARG A 292 -5.80 5.31 1.23
CA ARG A 292 -5.57 3.86 1.02
C ARG A 292 -4.18 3.40 1.43
N VAL A 293 -3.15 4.19 1.13
CA VAL A 293 -1.77 3.89 1.55
C VAL A 293 -1.66 3.92 3.06
N ALA A 294 -2.23 4.92 3.72
CA ALA A 294 -2.28 5.00 5.18
C ALA A 294 -2.97 3.79 5.81
N HIS A 295 -4.06 3.31 5.20
CA HIS A 295 -4.80 2.15 5.71
C HIS A 295 -4.10 0.80 5.45
N TYR A 296 -3.76 0.50 4.19
CA TYR A 296 -3.29 -0.84 3.79
C TYR A 296 -1.77 -1.02 3.90
N THR A 297 -1.01 0.05 3.73
CA THR A 297 0.46 0.02 3.69
C THR A 297 1.05 1.22 4.45
N PRO A 298 0.76 1.40 5.76
CA PRO A 298 1.15 2.60 6.52
C PRO A 298 2.66 2.87 6.55
N TRP A 299 3.48 1.85 6.30
CA TRP A 299 4.93 1.96 6.15
C TRP A 299 5.38 2.72 4.88
N LEU A 300 4.50 2.90 3.89
CA LEU A 300 4.75 3.72 2.69
C LEU A 300 4.22 5.15 2.80
N THR A 301 3.49 5.50 3.86
CA THR A 301 2.81 6.80 3.96
C THR A 301 3.77 7.99 3.87
N TYR A 302 4.96 7.87 4.47
CA TYR A 302 6.00 8.89 4.37
C TYR A 302 6.41 9.11 2.91
N TRP A 303 6.87 8.06 2.25
CA TRP A 303 7.33 8.13 0.87
C TRP A 303 6.24 8.63 -0.07
N TRP A 304 5.02 8.09 0.05
CA TRP A 304 3.89 8.46 -0.79
C TRP A 304 3.61 9.97 -0.78
N ASN A 305 3.72 10.60 0.39
CA ASN A 305 3.42 12.01 0.57
C ASN A 305 4.63 12.94 0.41
N THR A 306 5.85 12.41 0.27
CA THR A 306 7.08 13.24 0.16
C THR A 306 7.78 13.13 -1.20
N GLN A 307 7.52 12.07 -1.97
CA GLN A 307 7.98 11.91 -3.34
C GLN A 307 7.51 13.07 -4.25
N LYS A 308 8.14 13.23 -5.44
CA LYS A 308 7.91 14.37 -6.37
C LYS A 308 7.30 13.99 -7.72
N TRP A 309 6.99 12.73 -7.95
CA TRP A 309 6.40 12.20 -9.18
C TRP A 309 4.90 12.50 -9.29
N PHE A 310 4.20 12.63 -8.17
CA PHE A 310 2.79 13.04 -8.12
C PHE A 310 2.49 13.88 -6.87
N PRO A 311 1.40 14.68 -6.86
CA PRO A 311 1.03 15.49 -5.70
C PRO A 311 0.72 14.64 -4.46
N SER A 312 1.16 15.10 -3.29
CA SER A 312 0.80 14.51 -2.00
C SER A 312 -0.66 14.76 -1.63
N CYS A 313 -1.11 14.18 -0.51
CA CYS A 313 -2.44 14.43 0.05
C CYS A 313 -2.74 15.95 0.13
N SER A 314 -3.93 16.35 -0.32
CA SER A 314 -4.42 17.72 -0.37
C SER A 314 -4.33 18.40 0.99
N ALA A 315 -4.73 17.71 2.06
CA ALA A 315 -4.73 18.25 3.42
C ALA A 315 -3.30 18.48 3.93
N LEU A 316 -2.36 17.59 3.57
CA LEU A 316 -0.96 17.71 3.96
C LEU A 316 -0.24 18.83 3.21
N SER A 317 -0.59 19.03 1.94
CA SER A 317 -0.06 20.09 1.08
C SER A 317 -0.83 21.41 1.18
N ARG A 318 -1.87 21.48 2.05
CA ARG A 318 -2.75 22.65 2.24
C ARG A 318 -3.30 23.20 0.92
N SER A 319 -3.76 22.31 0.05
CA SER A 319 -4.28 22.70 -1.27
C SER A 319 -5.53 23.57 -1.12
N PRO A 320 -5.67 24.68 -1.87
CA PRO A 320 -6.86 25.54 -1.77
C PRO A 320 -8.14 24.89 -2.31
N ASP A 321 -8.02 23.81 -3.09
CA ASP A 321 -9.14 23.16 -3.77
C ASP A 321 -10.02 22.30 -2.85
N ILE A 322 -9.58 22.02 -1.63
CA ILE A 322 -10.35 21.25 -0.64
C ILE A 322 -11.16 22.15 0.30
N PHE A 323 -11.21 23.45 0.02
CA PHE A 323 -11.94 24.43 0.80
C PHE A 323 -13.20 24.87 0.06
N SER A 324 -14.31 24.95 0.81
CA SER A 324 -15.57 25.50 0.33
C SER A 324 -15.45 27.00 0.03
N LYS A 325 -16.54 27.62 -0.42
CA LYS A 325 -16.56 29.08 -0.60
C LYS A 325 -16.34 29.81 0.73
N GLN A 326 -17.08 29.44 1.77
CA GLN A 326 -16.95 30.04 3.10
C GLN A 326 -15.54 29.84 3.67
N ASP A 327 -14.96 28.63 3.51
CA ASP A 327 -13.60 28.35 3.98
C ASP A 327 -12.58 29.30 3.36
N LYS A 328 -12.69 29.57 2.06
CA LYS A 328 -11.79 30.51 1.35
C LYS A 328 -11.93 31.94 1.86
N GLU A 329 -13.13 32.36 2.21
CA GLU A 329 -13.38 33.68 2.83
C GLU A 329 -12.74 33.76 4.22
N LEU A 330 -12.85 32.70 5.03
CA LEU A 330 -12.26 32.63 6.37
C LEU A 330 -10.73 32.54 6.34
N ILE A 331 -10.15 31.76 5.42
CA ILE A 331 -8.69 31.60 5.29
C ILE A 331 -7.98 32.93 5.13
N THR A 332 -8.53 33.88 4.36
CA THR A 332 -7.90 35.19 4.16
C THR A 332 -7.67 35.96 5.48
N LYS A 333 -8.49 35.70 6.50
CA LYS A 333 -8.36 36.27 7.84
C LYS A 333 -7.36 35.51 8.74
N LEU A 334 -6.99 34.29 8.37
CA LEU A 334 -6.14 33.37 9.14
C LEU A 334 -4.67 33.33 8.66
N LEU A 335 -4.30 34.09 7.61
CA LEU A 335 -2.99 33.99 6.94
C LEU A 335 -1.77 34.49 7.75
N ASP A 336 -1.92 34.93 8.99
CA ASP A 336 -0.78 35.29 9.86
C ASP A 336 -0.27 34.05 10.63
N ASP A 337 0.09 32.98 9.90
CA ASP A 337 0.51 31.67 10.45
C ASP A 337 1.99 31.69 10.86
N LYS A 338 2.32 32.53 11.86
CA LYS A 338 3.69 32.66 12.41
C LYS A 338 4.19 31.37 13.07
N ASP A 339 3.27 30.49 13.48
CA ASP A 339 3.56 29.26 14.22
C ASP A 339 3.50 27.99 13.37
N SER A 340 3.24 28.12 12.06
CA SER A 340 3.16 27.01 11.10
C SER A 340 4.33 26.03 11.17
N TYR A 341 5.54 26.57 11.37
CA TYR A 341 6.76 25.78 11.44
C TYR A 341 6.82 24.90 12.69
N LEU A 342 6.16 25.31 13.79
CA LEU A 342 6.13 24.56 15.05
C LEU A 342 5.37 23.25 14.90
N VAL A 343 4.30 23.24 14.11
CA VAL A 343 3.44 22.05 13.89
C VAL A 343 4.25 20.81 13.54
N ARG A 344 5.22 20.96 12.62
CA ARG A 344 6.01 19.86 12.04
C ARG A 344 7.49 19.89 12.45
N GLN A 345 7.87 20.67 13.46
CA GLN A 345 9.29 20.86 13.83
C GLN A 345 10.01 19.56 14.23
N GLN A 346 9.26 18.56 14.69
CA GLN A 346 9.77 17.23 15.02
C GLN A 346 9.87 16.28 13.82
N GLY A 347 9.45 16.73 12.63
CA GLY A 347 9.42 15.98 11.38
C GLY A 347 8.00 15.69 10.90
N GLU A 348 7.82 15.67 9.58
CA GLU A 348 6.50 15.40 8.96
C GLU A 348 5.99 13.99 9.25
N TYR A 349 6.90 13.02 9.40
CA TYR A 349 6.51 11.65 9.70
C TYR A 349 5.88 11.53 11.08
N GLU A 350 6.55 12.07 12.10
CA GLU A 350 6.14 12.02 13.49
C GLU A 350 4.84 12.77 13.76
N SER A 351 4.65 13.89 13.07
CA SER A 351 3.45 14.69 13.16
C SER A 351 2.35 14.14 12.25
N VAL A 352 2.28 14.59 11.00
CA VAL A 352 1.11 14.41 10.15
C VAL A 352 0.97 13.01 9.55
N HIS A 353 2.06 12.30 9.24
CA HIS A 353 1.96 10.98 8.62
C HIS A 353 1.56 9.88 9.62
N ARG A 354 2.14 9.86 10.83
CA ARG A 354 1.66 8.96 11.89
C ARG A 354 0.18 9.20 12.20
N ASP A 355 -0.24 10.46 12.18
CA ASP A 355 -1.61 10.83 12.52
C ASP A 355 -2.63 10.27 11.53
N ILE A 356 -2.37 10.41 10.22
CA ILE A 356 -3.23 9.79 9.19
C ILE A 356 -3.14 8.26 9.23
N ASN A 357 -1.97 7.69 9.54
CA ASN A 357 -1.84 6.23 9.70
C ASN A 357 -2.76 5.70 10.80
N ILE A 358 -2.83 6.38 11.94
CA ILE A 358 -3.69 5.99 13.06
C ILE A 358 -5.15 6.27 12.72
N GLY A 359 -5.45 7.46 12.18
CA GLY A 359 -6.81 7.88 11.91
C GLY A 359 -7.52 7.05 10.85
N PHE A 360 -6.77 6.43 9.93
CA PHE A 360 -7.28 5.50 8.91
C PHE A 360 -6.83 4.05 9.13
N SER A 361 -6.29 3.71 10.31
CA SER A 361 -5.96 2.31 10.65
C SER A 361 -7.20 1.44 10.83
N SER A 362 -7.00 0.14 11.05
CA SER A 362 -8.08 -0.74 11.50
C SER A 362 -8.34 -0.51 12.99
N TRP A 363 -9.42 0.20 13.31
CA TRP A 363 -9.82 0.48 14.68
C TRP A 363 -10.44 -0.77 15.33
N GLU A 364 -10.18 -0.99 16.62
CA GLU A 364 -10.80 -2.09 17.38
C GLU A 364 -12.28 -1.86 17.73
N TYR A 365 -12.80 -0.65 17.47
CA TYR A 365 -14.19 -0.25 17.69
C TYR A 365 -14.60 0.84 16.68
N THR A 366 -15.90 1.06 16.52
CA THR A 366 -16.47 2.17 15.73
C THR A 366 -17.26 3.13 16.63
N PRO A 367 -17.54 4.37 16.20
CA PRO A 367 -18.42 5.25 16.96
C PRO A 367 -19.78 4.62 17.32
N LEU A 368 -20.27 3.68 16.50
CA LEU A 368 -21.55 2.99 16.73
C LEU A 368 -21.50 2.03 17.94
N ASP A 369 -20.31 1.61 18.38
CA ASP A 369 -20.11 0.80 19.59
C ASP A 369 -20.18 1.60 20.89
N ILE A 370 -20.28 2.93 20.82
CA ILE A 370 -20.28 3.81 21.99
C ILE A 370 -21.71 3.93 22.52
N GLN A 371 -21.90 3.53 23.78
CA GLN A 371 -23.14 3.76 24.51
C GLN A 371 -23.23 5.21 24.97
N ASN A 372 -24.46 5.72 25.16
CA ASN A 372 -24.67 7.06 25.69
C ASN A 372 -23.91 7.25 27.02
N PRO A 373 -22.89 8.12 27.07
CA PRO A 373 -22.13 8.36 28.29
C PRO A 373 -22.90 9.14 29.36
N PHE A 374 -24.04 9.76 28.98
CA PHE A 374 -24.87 10.61 29.84
C PHE A 374 -26.34 10.16 29.82
N PRO A 375 -26.66 8.94 30.30
CA PRO A 375 -28.03 8.42 30.28
C PRO A 375 -28.98 9.19 31.21
N ASN A 376 -28.47 9.96 32.17
CA ASN A 376 -29.24 10.74 33.12
C ASN A 376 -29.23 12.25 32.81
N ASN A 377 -28.82 12.64 31.61
CA ASN A 377 -28.68 14.04 31.18
C ASN A 377 -27.73 14.86 32.07
N GLU A 378 -26.72 14.21 32.67
CA GLU A 378 -25.67 14.86 33.47
C GLU A 378 -24.60 15.54 32.61
N GLY A 379 -24.67 15.38 31.29
CA GLY A 379 -23.80 15.95 30.28
C GLY A 379 -24.42 15.76 28.89
N SER A 380 -23.75 16.24 27.85
CA SER A 380 -24.22 16.12 26.47
C SER A 380 -23.06 15.89 25.50
N VAL A 381 -23.38 15.27 24.35
CA VAL A 381 -22.46 15.14 23.22
C VAL A 381 -23.04 15.86 22.03
N HIS A 382 -22.25 16.75 21.42
CA HIS A 382 -22.64 17.56 20.28
C HIS A 382 -21.76 17.23 19.08
N LEU A 383 -22.36 17.06 17.90
CA LEU A 383 -21.63 16.90 16.65
C LEU A 383 -22.04 18.03 15.69
N TRP A 384 -21.07 18.85 15.31
CA TRP A 384 -21.26 20.00 14.42
C TRP A 384 -20.62 19.73 13.07
N GLN A 385 -21.32 19.99 11.98
CA GLN A 385 -20.85 19.72 10.62
C GLN A 385 -21.35 20.79 9.65
N GLY A 386 -20.45 21.36 8.84
CA GLY A 386 -20.83 22.14 7.67
C GLY A 386 -21.29 21.23 6.53
N ASP A 387 -22.40 21.55 5.87
CA ASP A 387 -22.94 20.73 4.77
C ASP A 387 -22.20 20.92 3.44
N GLU A 388 -21.40 21.98 3.31
CA GLU A 388 -20.48 22.24 2.19
C GLU A 388 -19.02 21.89 2.53
N ASP A 389 -18.77 21.14 3.61
CA ASP A 389 -17.44 20.65 3.97
C ASP A 389 -16.89 19.69 2.90
N LEU A 390 -15.76 20.09 2.29
CA LEU A 390 -15.07 19.33 1.25
C LEU A 390 -13.88 18.52 1.77
N LEU A 391 -13.52 18.66 3.05
CA LEU A 391 -12.50 17.84 3.72
C LEU A 391 -13.12 16.61 4.40
N VAL A 392 -14.27 16.80 5.03
CA VAL A 392 -15.02 15.77 5.74
C VAL A 392 -16.48 15.87 5.32
N HIS A 393 -16.85 15.09 4.29
CA HIS A 393 -18.22 15.11 3.77
C HIS A 393 -19.23 14.65 4.83
N VAL A 394 -20.37 15.36 4.87
CA VAL A 394 -21.44 15.18 5.84
C VAL A 394 -22.13 13.80 5.79
N THR A 395 -22.05 13.10 4.66
CA THR A 395 -22.80 11.85 4.37
C THR A 395 -22.69 10.81 5.48
N LEU A 396 -21.47 10.52 5.94
CA LEU A 396 -21.25 9.47 6.94
C LEU A 396 -21.52 9.98 8.37
N GLN A 397 -21.41 11.28 8.64
CA GLN A 397 -21.84 11.86 9.93
C GLN A 397 -23.34 11.69 10.12
N ARG A 398 -24.13 11.99 9.08
CA ARG A 398 -25.60 11.80 9.08
C ARG A 398 -25.97 10.36 9.44
N TYR A 399 -25.25 9.38 8.90
CA TYR A 399 -25.48 7.98 9.24
C TYR A 399 -25.14 7.67 10.70
N ILE A 400 -24.00 8.15 11.20
CA ILE A 400 -23.59 7.94 12.60
C ILE A 400 -24.63 8.50 13.57
N VAL A 401 -25.02 9.76 13.40
CA VAL A 401 -25.97 10.43 14.33
C VAL A 401 -27.39 9.86 14.24
N GLN A 402 -27.81 9.34 13.09
CA GLN A 402 -29.08 8.61 12.97
C GLN A 402 -29.10 7.33 13.83
N ASN A 403 -27.95 6.68 14.00
CA ASN A 403 -27.83 5.47 14.82
C ASN A 403 -27.45 5.76 16.28
N LEU A 404 -27.01 6.98 16.60
CA LEU A 404 -26.62 7.43 17.93
C LEU A 404 -27.50 8.63 18.37
N PRO A 405 -28.78 8.40 18.72
CA PRO A 405 -29.73 9.48 19.00
C PRO A 405 -29.41 10.30 20.26
N TRP A 406 -28.44 9.85 21.07
CA TRP A 406 -27.92 10.61 22.21
C TRP A 406 -26.94 11.72 21.81
N ILE A 407 -26.55 11.80 20.54
CA ILE A 407 -25.74 12.90 19.99
C ILE A 407 -26.67 14.01 19.50
N HIS A 408 -26.47 15.21 20.03
CA HIS A 408 -27.09 16.42 19.50
C HIS A 408 -26.37 16.84 18.22
N TYR A 409 -26.98 16.56 17.07
CA TYR A 409 -26.42 16.89 15.76
C TYR A 409 -26.80 18.31 15.32
N HIS A 410 -25.82 19.07 14.85
CA HIS A 410 -25.95 20.44 14.37
C HIS A 410 -25.32 20.53 12.97
N GLU A 411 -26.16 20.56 11.95
CA GLU A 411 -25.74 20.76 10.58
C GLU A 411 -25.87 22.23 10.20
N LEU A 412 -24.81 22.82 9.65
CA LEU A 412 -24.73 24.24 9.33
C LEU A 412 -24.83 24.45 7.82
N PRO A 413 -25.97 24.97 7.31
CA PRO A 413 -26.17 25.19 5.88
C PRO A 413 -25.18 26.20 5.29
N GLY A 414 -24.64 25.88 4.11
CA GLY A 414 -23.69 26.72 3.38
C GLY A 414 -22.32 26.84 4.05
N SER A 415 -22.04 26.02 5.07
CA SER A 415 -20.82 26.13 5.87
C SER A 415 -19.78 25.09 5.46
N GLY A 416 -18.51 25.50 5.42
CA GLY A 416 -17.38 24.63 5.08
C GLY A 416 -16.74 23.94 6.29
N HIS A 417 -15.54 23.41 6.12
CA HIS A 417 -14.78 22.75 7.20
C HIS A 417 -14.34 23.71 8.31
N LEU A 418 -14.08 24.96 7.95
CA LEU A 418 -13.56 26.01 8.83
C LEU A 418 -14.67 26.80 9.52
N PHE A 419 -15.92 26.30 9.51
CA PHE A 419 -17.05 26.92 10.20
C PHE A 419 -16.79 27.33 11.67
N PRO A 420 -15.92 26.64 12.46
CA PRO A 420 -15.64 27.10 13.83
C PRO A 420 -14.96 28.47 13.89
N HIS A 421 -14.34 28.93 12.80
CA HIS A 421 -13.73 30.26 12.70
C HIS A 421 -14.72 31.36 12.29
N ALA A 422 -15.96 31.02 11.94
CA ALA A 422 -16.98 32.01 11.60
C ALA A 422 -17.48 32.75 12.85
N ASP A 423 -17.75 34.05 12.68
CA ASP A 423 -18.13 34.95 13.78
C ASP A 423 -19.35 34.41 14.55
N GLY A 424 -19.24 34.31 15.88
CA GLY A 424 -20.31 33.85 16.78
C GLY A 424 -20.55 32.33 16.81
N VAL A 425 -19.93 31.55 15.92
CA VAL A 425 -20.14 30.11 15.87
C VAL A 425 -19.52 29.39 17.07
N SER A 426 -18.29 29.74 17.47
CA SER A 426 -17.66 29.19 18.69
C SER A 426 -18.46 29.50 19.96
N GLU A 427 -19.04 30.69 20.06
CA GLU A 427 -19.93 31.03 21.17
C GLU A 427 -21.15 30.11 21.20
N THR A 428 -21.79 29.89 20.05
CA THR A 428 -22.96 29.00 19.94
C THR A 428 -22.61 27.55 20.31
N ILE A 429 -21.47 27.05 19.82
CA ILE A 429 -20.96 25.71 20.13
C ILE A 429 -20.74 25.55 21.64
N ILE A 430 -20.04 26.50 22.25
CA ILE A 430 -19.64 26.43 23.66
C ILE A 430 -20.86 26.61 24.57
N LYS A 431 -21.75 27.55 24.27
CA LYS A 431 -23.01 27.69 25.02
C LYS A 431 -23.86 26.43 24.96
N SER A 432 -23.97 25.81 23.78
CA SER A 432 -24.68 24.54 23.59
C SER A 432 -24.05 23.41 24.41
N LEU A 433 -22.73 23.27 24.37
CA LEU A 433 -21.98 22.26 25.13
C LEU A 433 -22.13 22.43 26.65
N LEU A 434 -22.16 23.68 27.13
CA LEU A 434 -22.28 24.00 28.55
C LEU A 434 -23.74 24.04 29.03
N GLY A 435 -24.72 23.91 28.13
CA GLY A 435 -26.15 23.97 28.45
C GLY A 435 -26.61 25.34 28.95
N VAL A 436 -25.93 26.42 28.54
CA VAL A 436 -26.27 27.80 28.93
C VAL A 436 -26.94 28.53 27.75
N LYS A 437 -27.89 29.41 28.05
CA LYS A 437 -28.62 30.19 27.03
C LYS A 437 -27.92 31.51 26.72
#